data_AF-A0A453DAN9-F1
#
_entry.id   AF-A0A453DAN9-F1
#
_cell.length_a   1.000
_cell.length_b   1.000
_cell.length_c   1.000
_cell.angle_alpha   90.00
_cell.angle_beta   90.00
_cell.angle_gamma   90.00
#
_symmetry.space_group_name_H-M   'P 1'
#
loop_
_entity.id
_entity.type
_entity.pdbx_description
1 polymer ?
#
loop_
_entity_poly.entity_id
_entity_poly.type
_entity_poly.pdbx_seq_one_letter_code
_entity_poly.pdbx_strand_id
1 'polypeptide(L)'
;MDLGGSGVGQIAVHPVLVKKGTTTVALYGLGNIRDERLNRMFQTPHSVQWMRPESQEGLSVSDWFNILVLHQNRIKTNPKSAINEHFLPRFLDFVVWGHEHECLIDPQEVPGMGFHITQPGSSVATSLIDGEAKPKHVLLLEIK
;
A
#
# COMPACT_ATOMS: atom_id res chain seq x y z
N MET A 1 20.29 -10.01 -28.64
CA MET A 1 20.39 -10.93 -27.49
C MET A 1 20.55 -10.03 -26.27
N ASP A 2 19.43 -9.73 -25.62
CA ASP A 2 19.37 -8.74 -24.54
C ASP A 2 19.82 -9.39 -23.23
N LEU A 3 20.99 -9.00 -22.74
CA LEU A 3 21.61 -9.49 -21.49
C LEU A 3 21.28 -8.58 -20.29
N GLY A 4 20.19 -7.81 -20.36
CA GLY A 4 19.79 -6.84 -19.33
C GLY A 4 18.94 -7.43 -18.19
N GLY A 5 19.34 -8.52 -17.56
CA GLY A 5 18.68 -8.98 -16.33
C GLY A 5 19.01 -8.03 -15.18
N SER A 6 18.10 -7.12 -14.80
CA SER A 6 18.33 -6.14 -13.71
C SER A 6 18.65 -6.76 -12.34
N GLY A 7 18.55 -8.09 -12.19
CA GLY A 7 18.86 -8.81 -10.96
C GLY A 7 17.93 -8.50 -9.78
N VAL A 8 16.95 -7.62 -9.98
CA VAL A 8 16.06 -7.12 -8.92
C VAL A 8 14.85 -8.03 -8.70
N GLY A 9 14.48 -8.81 -9.72
CA GLY A 9 13.25 -9.59 -9.76
C GLY A 9 12.04 -8.72 -10.11
N GLN A 10 10.93 -9.36 -10.47
CA GLN A 10 9.68 -8.70 -10.83
C GLN A 10 8.53 -9.22 -9.96
N ILE A 11 7.59 -8.34 -9.62
CA ILE A 11 6.31 -8.72 -8.98
C ILE A 11 5.14 -8.15 -9.77
N ALA A 12 4.05 -8.91 -9.81
CA ALA A 12 2.76 -8.48 -10.32
C ALA A 12 1.73 -8.54 -9.19
N VAL A 13 1.17 -7.39 -8.81
CA VAL A 13 0.18 -7.26 -7.75
C VAL A 13 -1.21 -7.33 -8.37
N HIS A 14 -1.94 -8.40 -8.05
CA HIS A 14 -3.30 -8.63 -8.52
C HIS A 14 -4.30 -8.29 -7.40
N PRO A 15 -5.41 -7.63 -7.72
CA PRO A 15 -6.44 -7.32 -6.75
C PRO A 15 -7.36 -8.51 -6.49
N VAL A 16 -7.89 -8.58 -5.28
CA VAL A 16 -9.12 -9.30 -4.97
C VAL A 16 -10.29 -8.37 -5.27
N LEU A 17 -11.22 -8.81 -6.11
CA LEU A 17 -12.36 -8.01 -6.53
C LEU A 17 -13.58 -8.36 -5.66
N VAL A 18 -14.15 -7.35 -5.02
CA VAL A 18 -15.33 -7.48 -4.15
C VAL A 18 -16.42 -6.54 -4.63
N LYS A 19 -17.65 -7.03 -4.70
CA LYS A 19 -18.83 -6.22 -5.03
C LYS A 19 -19.92 -6.43 -3.99
N LYS A 20 -20.51 -5.32 -3.50
CA LYS A 20 -21.66 -5.32 -2.62
C LYS A 20 -22.68 -4.31 -3.13
N GLY A 21 -23.78 -4.80 -3.71
CA GLY A 21 -24.75 -3.93 -4.39
C GLY A 21 -24.10 -3.22 -5.57
N THR A 22 -24.12 -1.88 -5.55
CA THR A 22 -23.46 -1.02 -6.56
C THR A 22 -22.01 -0.68 -6.23
N THR A 23 -21.56 -0.94 -5.00
CA THR A 23 -20.20 -0.63 -4.54
C THR A 23 -19.23 -1.71 -4.98
N THR A 24 -18.12 -1.29 -5.59
CA THR A 24 -17.04 -2.17 -6.08
C THR A 24 -15.69 -1.79 -5.47
N VAL A 25 -14.97 -2.79 -4.94
CA VAL A 25 -13.68 -2.61 -4.27
C VAL A 25 -12.63 -3.53 -4.90
N ALA A 26 -11.50 -2.94 -5.28
CA ALA A 26 -10.31 -3.67 -5.72
C ALA A 26 -9.28 -3.65 -4.58
N LEU A 27 -9.11 -4.80 -3.92
CA LEU A 27 -8.23 -4.95 -2.77
C LEU A 27 -6.87 -5.52 -3.19
N TYR A 28 -5.84 -4.71 -3.16
CA TYR A 28 -4.46 -5.06 -3.43
C TYR A 28 -3.72 -5.37 -2.13
N GLY A 29 -2.83 -6.36 -2.17
CA GLY A 29 -2.00 -6.75 -1.04
C GLY A 29 -0.52 -6.83 -1.43
N LEU A 30 0.34 -6.25 -0.61
CA LEU A 30 1.80 -6.39 -0.69
C LEU A 30 2.34 -6.88 0.64
N GLY A 31 2.61 -8.19 0.71
CA GLY A 31 3.27 -8.80 1.87
C GLY A 31 4.64 -8.18 2.15
N ASN A 32 5.19 -8.46 3.34
CA ASN A 32 6.52 -7.95 3.66
C ASN A 32 7.57 -8.49 2.68
N ILE A 33 8.39 -7.58 2.18
CA ILE A 33 9.52 -7.82 1.29
C ILE A 33 10.61 -6.95 1.85
N ARG A 34 11.82 -7.47 2.03
CA ARG A 34 12.97 -6.69 2.52
C ARG A 34 13.02 -5.30 1.88
N ASP A 35 13.01 -4.25 2.70
CA ASP A 35 12.77 -2.87 2.24
C ASP A 35 13.75 -2.44 1.15
N GLU A 36 15.05 -2.73 1.29
CA GLU A 36 16.03 -2.33 0.27
C GLU A 36 15.77 -2.99 -1.09
N ARG A 37 15.23 -4.20 -1.09
CA ARG A 37 14.86 -4.90 -2.32
C ARG A 37 13.64 -4.24 -2.95
N LEU A 38 12.59 -4.01 -2.17
CA LEU A 38 11.36 -3.41 -2.69
C LEU A 38 11.57 -1.94 -3.13
N ASN A 39 12.35 -1.17 -2.37
CA ASN A 39 12.76 0.18 -2.72
C ASN A 39 13.48 0.21 -4.08
N ARG A 40 14.39 -0.74 -4.33
CA ARG A 40 15.04 -0.90 -5.64
C ARG A 40 14.07 -1.35 -6.73
N MET A 41 13.11 -2.22 -6.42
CA MET A 41 12.07 -2.65 -7.36
C MET A 41 11.20 -1.47 -7.82
N PHE A 42 10.77 -0.60 -6.92
CA PHE A 42 9.98 0.59 -7.29
C PHE A 42 10.74 1.56 -8.20
N GLN A 43 12.06 1.63 -8.07
CA GLN A 43 12.92 2.47 -8.92
C GLN A 43 13.33 1.78 -10.23
N THR A 44 13.15 0.47 -10.35
CA THR A 44 13.52 -0.28 -11.55
C THR A 44 12.29 -0.39 -12.46
N PRO A 45 12.34 0.13 -13.70
CA PRO A 45 11.22 0.05 -14.63
C PRO A 45 10.65 -1.37 -14.75
N HIS A 46 9.32 -1.46 -14.77
CA HIS A 46 8.58 -2.72 -14.93
C HIS A 46 8.80 -3.80 -13.86
N SER A 47 9.51 -3.50 -12.76
CA SER A 47 9.77 -4.47 -11.69
C SER A 47 8.62 -4.61 -10.68
N VAL A 48 7.72 -3.63 -10.62
CA VAL A 48 6.44 -3.72 -9.92
C VAL A 48 5.33 -3.43 -10.92
N GLN A 49 4.51 -4.44 -11.20
CA GLN A 49 3.38 -4.34 -12.11
C GLN A 49 2.08 -4.37 -11.32
N TRP A 50 1.17 -3.46 -11.63
CA TRP A 50 -0.13 -3.32 -10.96
C TRP A 50 -1.23 -3.73 -11.92
N MET A 51 -1.84 -4.87 -11.65
CA MET A 51 -2.88 -5.42 -12.52
C MET A 51 -4.20 -4.75 -12.18
N ARG A 52 -4.75 -3.97 -13.11
CA ARG A 52 -6.03 -3.31 -12.91
C ARG A 52 -7.17 -4.19 -13.47
N PRO A 53 -8.37 -4.13 -12.88
CA PRO A 53 -9.55 -4.77 -13.46
C PRO A 53 -9.76 -4.28 -14.90
N GLU A 54 -10.12 -5.18 -15.80
CA GLU A 54 -10.52 -4.79 -17.15
C GLU A 54 -11.88 -4.10 -17.10
N SER A 55 -12.11 -3.17 -18.04
CA SER A 55 -13.45 -2.61 -18.25
C SER A 55 -14.41 -3.73 -18.62
N GLN A 56 -15.53 -3.82 -17.92
CA GLN A 56 -16.62 -4.73 -18.25
C GLN A 56 -17.86 -3.91 -18.63
N GLU A 57 -18.83 -4.52 -19.31
CA GLU A 57 -20.09 -3.84 -19.63
C GLU A 57 -20.75 -3.31 -18.34
N GLY A 58 -20.90 -1.99 -18.25
CA GLY A 58 -21.49 -1.32 -17.09
C GLY A 58 -20.57 -1.14 -15.87
N LEU A 59 -19.27 -1.48 -15.98
CA LEU A 59 -18.26 -1.20 -14.95
C LEU A 59 -16.97 -0.65 -15.59
N SER A 60 -16.77 0.65 -15.46
CA SER A 60 -15.53 1.33 -15.82
C SER A 60 -14.43 1.01 -14.80
N VAL A 61 -13.17 1.05 -15.21
CA VAL A 61 -12.01 0.92 -14.31
C VAL A 61 -12.01 2.01 -13.24
N SER A 62 -12.65 3.16 -13.50
CA SER A 62 -12.84 4.25 -12.54
C SER A 62 -13.84 3.95 -11.41
N ASP A 63 -14.67 2.91 -11.56
CA ASP A 63 -15.76 2.62 -10.62
C ASP A 63 -15.28 1.80 -9.41
N TRP A 64 -14.04 1.32 -9.46
CA TRP A 64 -13.43 0.56 -8.37
C TRP A 64 -12.82 1.50 -7.34
N PHE A 65 -13.20 1.33 -6.07
CA PHE A 65 -12.46 1.88 -4.94
C PHE A 65 -11.23 0.99 -4.66
N ASN A 66 -10.04 1.54 -4.82
CA ASN A 66 -8.78 0.83 -4.83
C ASN A 66 -8.09 0.92 -3.47
N ILE A 67 -7.99 -0.22 -2.78
CA ILE A 67 -7.35 -0.32 -1.47
C ILE A 67 -6.03 -1.05 -1.61
N LEU A 68 -4.94 -0.50 -1.08
CA LEU A 68 -3.69 -1.23 -0.89
C LEU A 68 -3.44 -1.52 0.59
N VAL A 69 -3.14 -2.77 0.91
CA VAL A 69 -2.60 -3.15 2.23
C VAL A 69 -1.13 -3.53 2.04
N LEU A 70 -0.23 -2.88 2.77
CA LEU A 70 1.21 -3.20 2.73
C LEU A 70 1.85 -3.29 4.10
N HIS A 71 2.98 -4.00 4.17
CA HIS A 71 3.74 -4.19 5.41
C HIS A 71 5.23 -3.89 5.19
N GLN A 72 5.59 -2.60 5.21
CA GLN A 72 6.96 -2.09 4.95
C GLN A 72 7.32 -0.94 5.89
N ASN A 73 8.60 -0.63 6.07
CA ASN A 73 9.00 0.58 6.78
C ASN A 73 8.50 1.84 6.05
N ARG A 74 7.87 2.76 6.77
CA ARG A 74 7.35 4.03 6.23
C ARG A 74 8.37 5.16 6.35
N ILE A 75 9.03 5.28 7.51
CA ILE A 75 9.98 6.35 7.81
C ILE A 75 11.23 5.78 8.51
N LYS A 76 12.40 5.99 7.91
CA LYS A 76 13.70 5.66 8.50
C LYS A 76 14.73 6.73 8.16
N THR A 77 15.77 6.82 9.00
CA THR A 77 16.94 7.68 8.77
C THR A 77 17.67 7.31 7.46
N ASN A 78 17.61 6.04 7.05
CA ASN A 78 18.11 5.58 5.76
C ASN A 78 16.95 5.45 4.75
N PRO A 79 16.88 6.29 3.71
CA PRO A 79 15.80 6.25 2.72
C PRO A 79 15.70 4.95 1.92
N LYS A 80 16.77 4.13 1.90
CA LYS A 80 16.77 2.83 1.19
C LYS A 80 16.07 1.74 1.98
N SER A 81 15.93 1.89 3.31
CA SER A 81 15.30 0.91 4.20
C SER A 81 13.86 1.29 4.55
N ALA A 82 13.19 2.03 3.66
CA ALA A 82 11.79 2.43 3.77
C ALA A 82 11.21 2.62 2.37
N ILE A 83 9.88 2.64 2.27
CA ILE A 83 9.16 2.92 1.03
C ILE A 83 8.59 4.32 1.11
N ASN A 84 8.98 5.17 0.16
CA ASN A 84 8.35 6.47 0.01
C ASN A 84 6.94 6.29 -0.55
N GLU A 85 5.96 6.96 0.06
CA GLU A 85 4.56 6.96 -0.34
C GLU A 85 4.38 7.34 -1.82
N HIS A 86 5.26 8.20 -2.35
CA HIS A 86 5.24 8.65 -3.75
C HIS A 86 5.67 7.57 -4.76
N PHE A 87 6.16 6.42 -4.30
CA PHE A 87 6.36 5.25 -5.16
C PHE A 87 5.07 4.48 -5.43
N LEU A 88 4.02 4.72 -4.64
CA LEU A 88 2.76 4.02 -4.81
C LEU A 88 1.96 4.58 -6.00
N PRO A 89 1.16 3.75 -6.68
CA PRO A 89 0.35 4.20 -7.81
C PRO A 89 -0.70 5.23 -7.42
N ARG A 90 -0.86 6.26 -8.25
CA ARG A 90 -1.88 7.31 -8.09
C ARG A 90 -3.32 6.86 -8.37
N PHE A 91 -3.53 5.63 -8.83
CA PHE A 91 -4.89 5.10 -9.00
C PHE A 91 -5.48 4.56 -7.70
N LEU A 92 -4.66 4.41 -6.65
CA LEU A 92 -5.14 4.02 -5.34
C LEU A 92 -6.03 5.11 -4.76
N ASP A 93 -6.96 4.71 -3.89
CA ASP A 93 -7.82 5.63 -3.15
C ASP A 93 -7.49 5.61 -1.65
N PHE A 94 -7.14 4.42 -1.14
CA PHE A 94 -6.87 4.19 0.28
C PHE A 94 -5.74 3.20 0.51
N VAL A 95 -4.89 3.46 1.49
CA VAL A 95 -3.73 2.63 1.81
C VAL A 95 -3.68 2.33 3.31
N VAL A 96 -3.57 1.06 3.66
CA VAL A 96 -3.34 0.58 5.03
C VAL A 96 -1.86 0.23 5.19
N TRP A 97 -1.16 0.98 6.03
CA TRP A 97 0.26 0.79 6.30
C TRP A 97 0.46 -0.02 7.60
N GLY A 98 0.82 -1.29 7.45
CA GLY A 98 0.70 -2.28 8.54
C GLY A 98 1.97 -2.59 9.34
N HIS A 99 3.15 -2.09 8.96
CA HIS A 99 4.40 -2.43 9.65
C HIS A 99 4.68 -1.57 10.87
N GLU A 100 4.34 -0.29 10.82
CA GLU A 100 4.66 0.64 11.89
C GLU A 100 3.74 0.40 13.09
N HIS A 101 4.32 0.33 14.29
CA HIS A 101 3.58 0.05 15.52
C HIS A 101 2.95 1.29 16.17
N GLU A 102 3.42 2.47 15.77
CA GLU A 102 2.84 3.73 16.18
C GLU A 102 1.42 3.88 15.60
N CYS A 103 0.45 4.17 16.46
CA CYS A 103 -0.94 4.35 16.06
C CYS A 103 -1.15 5.76 15.51
N LEU A 104 -1.31 5.88 14.19
CA LEU A 104 -1.76 7.07 13.46
C LEU A 104 -3.02 6.67 12.68
N ILE A 105 -4.11 6.47 13.41
CA ILE A 105 -5.32 5.81 12.91
C ILE A 105 -6.08 6.64 11.88
N ASP A 106 -6.12 7.96 12.06
CA ASP A 106 -6.88 8.86 11.20
C ASP A 106 -6.24 8.90 9.80
N PRO A 107 -7.01 8.61 8.73
CA PRO A 107 -6.49 8.68 7.37
C PRO A 107 -5.94 10.07 7.03
N GLN A 108 -4.73 10.11 6.48
CA GLN A 108 -4.06 11.34 6.07
C GLN A 108 -3.89 11.34 4.55
N GLU A 109 -4.30 12.43 3.91
CA GLU A 109 -4.06 12.63 2.48
C GLU A 109 -2.55 12.71 2.21
N VAL A 110 -2.09 12.04 1.15
CA VAL A 110 -0.73 12.22 0.66
C VAL A 110 -0.72 13.30 -0.42
N PRO A 111 -0.04 14.44 -0.19
CA PRO A 111 -0.09 15.58 -1.10
C PRO A 111 0.24 15.22 -2.56
N GLY A 112 -0.68 15.53 -3.47
CA GLY A 112 -0.49 15.33 -4.91
C GLY A 112 -0.57 13.88 -5.40
N MET A 113 -0.92 12.93 -4.52
CA MET A 113 -1.06 11.51 -4.88
C MET A 113 -2.51 11.06 -5.08
N GLY A 114 -3.48 11.74 -4.45
CA GLY A 114 -4.91 11.47 -4.60
C GLY A 114 -5.46 10.34 -3.72
N PHE A 115 -4.64 9.75 -2.85
CA PHE A 115 -5.06 8.74 -1.88
C PHE A 115 -4.79 9.16 -0.44
N HIS A 116 -5.44 8.46 0.48
CA HIS A 116 -5.21 8.58 1.92
C HIS A 116 -4.46 7.36 2.48
N ILE A 117 -3.59 7.57 3.45
CA ILE A 117 -2.93 6.51 4.22
C ILE A 117 -3.49 6.50 5.64
N THR A 118 -3.83 5.32 6.14
CA THR A 118 -3.95 5.06 7.59
C THR A 118 -2.81 4.15 8.05
N GLN A 119 -2.32 4.38 9.27
CA GLN A 119 -1.35 3.53 9.95
C GLN A 119 -1.94 3.11 11.31
N PRO A 120 -2.70 2.01 11.36
CA PRO A 120 -3.45 1.65 12.57
C PRO A 120 -2.57 1.38 13.80
N GLY A 121 -1.30 1.05 13.60
CA GLY A 121 -0.40 0.62 14.67
C GLY A 121 -0.61 -0.85 15.06
N SER A 122 0.18 -1.29 16.03
CA SER A 122 0.07 -2.63 16.62
C SER A 122 -1.11 -2.74 17.59
N SER A 123 -1.61 -3.95 17.84
CA SER A 123 -2.62 -4.22 18.88
C SER A 123 -2.02 -4.36 20.28
N VAL A 124 -0.68 -4.45 20.38
CA VAL A 124 0.06 -4.61 21.63
C VAL A 124 1.41 -3.92 21.51
N ALA A 125 1.89 -3.33 22.60
CA ALA A 125 3.24 -2.78 22.65
C ALA A 125 4.27 -3.92 22.61
N THR A 126 5.13 -3.94 21.59
CA THR A 126 6.20 -4.94 21.47
C THR A 126 7.55 -4.44 21.99
N SER A 127 7.67 -3.12 22.16
CA SER A 127 8.82 -2.43 22.70
C SER A 127 8.36 -1.22 23.53
N LEU A 128 9.20 -0.80 24.49
CA LEU A 128 8.91 0.33 25.36
C LEU A 128 9.53 1.61 24.78
N ILE A 129 8.88 2.16 23.75
CA ILE A 129 9.29 3.38 23.06
C ILE A 129 8.12 4.35 22.91
N ASP A 130 8.42 5.64 22.69
CA ASP A 130 7.40 6.69 22.59
C ASP A 130 6.33 6.42 21.53
N GLY A 131 6.71 5.90 20.36
CA GLY A 131 5.77 5.57 19.30
C GLY A 131 4.76 4.49 19.70
N GLU A 132 5.16 3.54 20.56
CA GLU A 132 4.26 2.47 21.02
C GLU A 132 3.42 2.86 22.24
N ALA A 133 3.74 3.97 22.93
CA ALA A 133 3.00 4.47 24.08
C ALA A 133 1.65 5.12 23.73
N LYS A 134 1.43 5.45 22.45
CA LYS A 134 0.14 5.99 21.97
C LYS A 134 -1.00 4.98 22.18
N PRO A 135 -2.22 5.44 22.54
CA PRO A 135 -3.38 4.55 22.63
C PRO A 135 -3.63 3.79 21.32
N LYS A 136 -3.89 2.49 21.43
CA LYS A 136 -4.11 1.61 20.27
C LYS A 136 -5.57 1.63 19.85
N HIS A 137 -5.82 1.62 18.55
CA HIS A 137 -7.16 1.70 17.96
C HIS A 137 -7.32 0.70 16.82
N VAL A 138 -8.57 0.53 16.39
CA VAL A 138 -8.93 -0.14 15.14
C VAL A 138 -9.77 0.82 14.30
N LEU A 139 -9.71 0.66 12.97
CA LEU A 139 -10.49 1.47 12.04
C LEU A 139 -11.69 0.67 11.55
N LEU A 140 -12.88 1.26 11.64
CA LEU A 140 -14.07 0.79 10.93
C LEU A 140 -14.18 1.57 9.61
N LEU A 141 -13.89 0.91 8.49
CA LEU A 141 -13.96 1.53 7.15
C LEU A 141 -15.31 1.22 6.49
N GLU A 142 -16.05 2.26 6.13
CA GLU A 142 -17.29 2.17 5.35
C GLU A 142 -17.05 2.73 3.94
N ILE A 143 -17.41 1.95 2.92
CA ILE A 143 -17.27 2.29 1.50
C ILE A 143 -18.66 2.22 0.88
N LYS A 144 -19.05 3.23 0.10
CA LYS A 144 -20.38 3.36 -0.52
C LYS A 144 -20.25 3.50 -2.01
#